data_AF-A0AAW4V0Z5-F1
#
_entry.id   AF-A0AAW4V0Z5-F1
#
_cell.length_a   1.000
_cell.length_b   1.000
_cell.length_c   1.000
_cell.angle_alpha   90.00
_cell.angle_beta   90.00
_cell.angle_gamma   90.00
#
_symmetry.space_group_name_H-M   'P 1'
#
loop_
_entity.id
_entity.type
_entity.pdbx_description
1 polymer ?
#
loop_
_entity_poly.entity_id
_entity_poly.type
_entity_poly.pdbx_seq_one_letter_code
_entity_poly.pdbx_strand_id
1 'polypeptide(L)' 'KVSPRTLQTLRDNGTLAYTQICHKTYYKPGDVESIIRIVEERRKRAESMGKSI' A
#
# COMPACT_ATOMS: atom_id res chain seq x y z
N LYS A 1 -1.34 -9.16 -5.04
CA LYS A 1 -2.15 -9.17 -3.79
C LYS A 1 -1.38 -8.48 -2.68
N VAL A 2 -1.97 -7.46 -2.03
CA VAL A 2 -1.31 -6.66 -0.98
C VAL A 2 -1.53 -7.27 0.40
N SER A 3 -0.47 -7.33 1.20
CA SER A 3 -0.51 -7.88 2.57
C SER A 3 -1.01 -6.82 3.57
N PRO A 4 -1.67 -7.23 4.67
CA PRO A 4 -2.08 -6.30 5.74
C PRO A 4 -0.91 -5.45 6.29
N ARG A 5 0.29 -6.06 6.36
CA ARG A 5 1.51 -5.36 6.79
C ARG A 5 1.90 -4.22 5.87
N THR A 6 1.67 -4.36 4.56
CA THR A 6 1.93 -3.30 3.57
C THR A 6 0.97 -2.12 3.77
N LEU A 7 -0.32 -2.38 4.00
CA LEU A 7 -1.30 -1.32 4.30
C LEU A 7 -0.95 -0.58 5.60
N GLN A 8 -0.46 -1.31 6.61
CA GLN A 8 0.05 -0.72 7.85
C GLN A 8 1.23 0.22 7.57
N THR A 9 2.28 -0.23 6.87
CA THR A 9 3.42 0.64 6.55
C THR A 9 3.03 1.87 5.74
N LEU A 10 2.10 1.73 4.78
CA LEU A 10 1.61 2.86 3.97
C LEU A 10 0.77 3.85 4.76
N ARG A 11 0.09 3.40 5.80
CA ARG A 11 -0.59 4.28 6.73
C ARG A 11 0.43 4.99 7.62
N ASP A 12 1.36 4.25 8.21
CA ASP A 12 2.34 4.76 9.17
C ASP A 12 3.32 5.76 8.52
N ASN A 13 3.59 5.64 7.21
CA ASN A 13 4.41 6.58 6.46
C ASN A 13 3.62 7.73 5.79
N GLY A 14 2.30 7.79 5.99
CA GLY A 14 1.44 8.86 5.45
C GLY A 14 1.07 8.74 3.97
N THR A 15 1.38 7.63 3.30
CA THR A 15 1.04 7.44 1.87
C THR A 15 -0.43 7.06 1.68
N LEU A 16 -1.03 6.35 2.62
CA LEU A 16 -2.41 5.90 2.55
C LEU A 16 -3.27 6.63 3.59
N ALA A 17 -4.23 7.41 3.11
CA ALA A 17 -5.23 8.03 3.96
C ALA A 17 -6.08 6.95 4.66
N TYR A 18 -6.38 7.20 5.92
CA TYR A 18 -7.20 6.31 6.73
C TYR A 18 -8.14 7.10 7.63
N THR A 19 -9.19 6.43 8.08
CA THR A 19 -10.08 6.94 9.12
C THR A 19 -10.20 5.90 10.21
N GLN A 20 -10.10 6.33 11.46
CA GLN A 20 -10.26 5.46 12.62
C GLN A 20 -11.61 5.74 13.29
N ILE A 21 -12.41 4.68 13.46
CA ILE A 21 -13.72 4.75 14.12
C ILE A 21 -13.77 3.59 15.11
N CYS A 22 -14.03 3.87 16.40
CA CYS A 22 -14.06 2.86 17.46
C CYS A 22 -12.84 1.91 17.45
N HIS A 23 -11.64 2.47 17.33
CA HIS A 23 -10.38 1.75 17.20
C HIS A 23 -10.21 0.85 15.96
N LYS A 24 -11.20 0.80 15.05
CA LYS A 24 -11.07 0.14 13.75
C LYS A 24 -10.56 1.10 12.70
N THR A 25 -9.59 0.64 11.91
CA THR A 25 -9.03 1.39 10.79
C THR A 25 -9.79 1.06 9.52
N TYR A 26 -10.29 2.08 8.84
CA TYR A 26 -10.98 1.99 7.57
C TYR A 26 -10.20 2.74 6.50
N TYR A 27 -10.29 2.22 5.28
CA TYR A 27 -9.66 2.80 4.10
C TYR A 27 -10.71 3.06 3.04
N LYS A 28 -10.50 4.08 2.21
CA LYS A 28 -11.32 4.28 1.01
C LYS A 28 -10.91 3.28 -0.06
N PRO A 29 -11.85 2.60 -0.72
CA PRO A 29 -11.53 1.60 -1.74
C PRO A 29 -10.70 2.19 -2.89
N GLY A 30 -11.02 3.40 -3.36
CA GLY A 30 -10.28 4.05 -4.44
C GLY A 30 -8.80 4.33 -4.10
N ASP A 31 -8.52 4.73 -2.86
CA ASP A 31 -7.14 4.93 -2.41
C ASP A 31 -6.38 3.60 -2.33
N VAL A 32 -7.04 2.54 -1.85
CA VAL A 32 -6.47 1.19 -1.80
C VAL A 32 -6.18 0.65 -3.21
N GLU A 33 -7.09 0.83 -4.17
CA GLU A 33 -6.88 0.42 -5.56
C GLU A 33 -5.72 1.16 -6.23
N SER A 34 -5.62 2.48 -6.00
CA SER A 34 -4.51 3.29 -6.50
C SER A 34 -3.17 2.82 -5.95
N ILE A 35 -3.10 2.57 -4.64
CA ILE A 35 -1.93 2.03 -3.97
C ILE A 35 -1.53 0.66 -4.53
N ILE A 36 -2.49 -0.24 -4.75
CA ILE A 36 -2.21 -1.58 -5.31
C ILE A 36 -1.50 -1.42 -6.66
N ARG A 37 -2.02 -0.56 -7.54
CA ARG A 37 -1.40 -0.27 -8.84
C ARG A 37 0.02 0.28 -8.70
N ILE A 38 0.23 1.25 -7.81
CA ILE A 38 1.56 1.85 -7.57
C ILE A 38 2.56 0.81 -7.04
N VAL A 39 2.14 -0.05 -6.11
CA VAL A 39 2.99 -1.09 -5.53
C VAL A 39 3.36 -2.15 -6.58
N GLU A 40 2.40 -2.57 -7.40
CA GLU A 40 2.66 -3.52 -8.50
C GLU A 40 3.60 -2.92 -9.55
N GLU A 41 3.40 -1.68 -9.94
CA GLU A 41 4.30 -0.96 -10.86
C GLU A 41 5.73 -0.84 -10.28
N ARG A 42 5.85 -0.50 -9.00
CA ARG A 42 7.14 -0.44 -8.30
C ARG A 42 7.82 -1.81 -8.24
N ARG A 43 7.06 -2.88 -8.01
CA ARG A 43 7.59 -4.24 -7.99
C ARG A 43 8.14 -4.63 -9.37
N LYS A 44 7.34 -4.40 -10.42
CA LYS A 44 7.74 -4.67 -11.81
C LYS A 44 9.00 -3.89 -12.21
N ARG A 45 9.11 -2.64 -11.78
CA ARG A 45 10.33 -1.83 -11.97
C ARG A 45 11.52 -2.40 -11.21
N ALA A 46 11.35 -2.81 -9.95
CA ALA A 46 12.43 -3.42 -9.18
C ALA A 46 12.92 -4.73 -9.82
N GLU A 47 12.00 -5.56 -10.32
CA GLU A 47 12.30 -6.78 -11.08
C GLU A 47 13.09 -6.45 -12.37
N SER A 48 12.69 -5.41 -13.11
CA SER A 48 13.42 -4.98 -14.32
C SER A 48 14.81 -4.40 -14.04
N MET A 49 15.05 -3.89 -12.83
CA MET A 49 16.32 -3.27 -12.43
C MET A 49 17.30 -4.27 -11.79
N GLY A 50 16.98 -5.57 -11.79
CA GLY A 50 17.88 -6.64 -11.32
C GLY A 50 18.25 -6.56 -9.84
N LYS A 51 17.56 -5.74 -9.03
CA LYS A 51 17.74 -5.70 -7.58
C LYS A 51 16.93 -6.82 -6.96
N SER A 52 17.52 -8.02 -6.93
CA SER A 52 17.14 -9.02 -5.93
C SER A 52 17.35 -8.40 -4.55
N ILE A 53 16.29 -8.38 -3.73
CA ILE A 53 16.41 -8.26 -2.28
C ILE A 53 17.03 -9.55 -1.74
#